data_AF-A0ABD4XGR4-F1
#
_entry.id   AF-A0ABD4XGR4-F1
#
_cell.length_a   1.000
_cell.length_b   1.000
_cell.length_c   1.000
_cell.angle_alpha   90.00
_cell.angle_beta   90.00
_cell.angle_gamma   90.00
#
_symmetry.space_group_name_H-M   'P 1'
#
loop_
_entity.id
_entity.type
_entity.pdbx_description
1 polymer ?
#
loop_
_entity_poly.entity_id
_entity_poly.type
_entity_poly.pdbx_seq_one_letter_code
_entity_poly.pdbx_strand_id
1 'polypeptide(L)' 'MTKADRQVITELEAVLTSQECGPVVVRNYCAYARGFLDHLAQRNVPVVDVTEAQVEQYLHEAVALFQRRHGRFPGPR' A
#
# COMPACT_ATOMS: atom_id res chain seq x y z
N MET A 1 -4.98 11.47 -3.13
CA MET A 1 -4.28 11.51 -1.82
C MET A 1 -4.52 12.81 -1.05
N THR A 2 -5.09 12.70 0.15
CA THR A 2 -5.39 13.79 1.09
C THR A 2 -4.17 14.19 1.93
N LYS A 3 -4.27 15.26 2.74
CA LYS A 3 -3.24 15.62 3.72
C LYS A 3 -3.05 14.53 4.78
N ALA A 4 -4.15 13.91 5.23
CA ALA A 4 -4.13 12.83 6.21
C ALA A 4 -3.38 11.61 5.66
N ASP A 5 -3.65 11.23 4.40
CA ASP A 5 -2.96 10.11 3.75
C ASP A 5 -1.44 10.33 3.69
N ARG A 6 -1.00 11.57 3.41
CA ARG A 6 0.44 11.91 3.40
C ARG A 6 1.06 11.77 4.78
N GLN A 7 0.34 12.15 5.84
CA GLN A 7 0.80 12.00 7.21
C GLN A 7 0.97 10.52 7.58
N VAL A 8 0.02 9.67 7.21
CA VAL A 8 0.10 8.21 7.41
C VAL A 8 1.35 7.63 6.75
N ILE A 9 1.70 8.08 5.54
CA ILE A 9 2.92 7.64 4.86
C ILE A 9 4.20 8.09 5.59
N THR A 10 4.24 9.33 6.07
CA THR A 10 5.38 9.84 6.84
C THR A 10 5.55 9.08 8.16
N GLU A 11 4.46 8.78 8.85
CA GLU A 11 4.47 7.99 10.09
C GLU A 11 4.95 6.56 9.81
N LEU A 12 4.47 5.94 8.73
CA LEU A 12 4.94 4.61 8.29
C LEU A 12 6.46 4.62 7.99
N GLU A 13 6.95 5.62 7.27
CA GLU A 13 8.38 5.76 6.95
C GLU A 13 9.22 5.85 8.23
N ALA A 14 8.78 6.65 9.20
CA ALA A 14 9.45 6.80 10.49
C ALA A 14 9.48 5.49 11.28
N VAL A 15 8.36 4.74 11.32
CA VAL A 15 8.26 3.44 12.01
C VAL A 15 9.16 2.40 11.35
N LEU A 16 9.17 2.30 10.02
CA LEU A 16 10.02 1.33 9.33
C LEU A 16 11.50 1.67 9.50
N THR A 17 11.85 2.96 9.49
CA THR A 17 13.23 3.42 9.71
C THR A 17 13.68 3.13 11.15
N SER A 18 12.81 3.31 12.16
CA SER A 18 13.15 3.00 13.55
C SER A 18 13.25 1.50 13.83
N GLN A 19 12.60 0.66 13.02
CA GLN A 19 12.77 -0.79 13.01
C GLN A 19 14.03 -1.25 12.27
N GLU A 20 14.91 -0.32 11.87
CA GLU A 20 16.14 -0.60 11.12
C GLU A 20 15.88 -1.33 9.79
N CYS A 21 14.68 -1.15 9.21
CA CYS A 21 14.38 -1.71 7.90
C CYS A 21 15.33 -1.10 6.86
N GLY A 22 15.83 -1.93 5.95
CA GLY A 22 16.71 -1.48 4.89
C GLY A 22 16.04 -0.39 4.02
N PRO A 23 16.77 0.62 3.52
CA PRO A 23 16.19 1.76 2.79
C PRO A 23 15.31 1.37 1.60
N VAL A 24 15.64 0.26 0.93
CA VAL A 24 14.85 -0.29 -0.18
C VAL A 24 13.49 -0.81 0.30
N VAL A 25 13.45 -1.47 1.46
CA VAL A 25 12.23 -1.98 2.09
C VAL A 25 11.33 -0.81 2.47
N VAL A 26 11.88 0.20 3.15
CA VAL A 26 11.15 1.42 3.53
C VAL A 26 10.50 2.07 2.31
N ARG A 27 11.30 2.31 1.25
CA ARG A 27 10.79 2.92 0.01
C ARG A 27 9.69 2.08 -0.65
N ASN A 28 9.85 0.77 -0.70
CA ASN A 28 8.87 -0.13 -1.32
C ASN A 28 7.56 -0.14 -0.52
N TYR A 29 7.63 -0.22 0.81
CA TYR A 29 6.46 -0.24 1.67
C TYR A 29 5.70 1.08 1.60
N CYS A 30 6.41 2.21 1.63
CA CYS A 30 5.78 3.52 1.42
C CYS A 30 5.14 3.63 0.04
N ALA A 31 5.73 3.06 -1.01
CA ALA A 31 5.13 3.04 -2.35
C ALA A 31 3.86 2.18 -2.41
N TYR A 32 3.86 1.00 -1.78
CA TYR A 32 2.69 0.14 -1.70
C TYR A 32 1.56 0.77 -0.88
N ALA A 33 1.89 1.40 0.25
CA ALA A 33 0.94 2.13 1.07
C ALA A 33 0.30 3.30 0.30
N ARG A 34 1.08 4.07 -0.49
CA ARG A 34 0.53 5.12 -1.36
C ARG A 34 -0.48 4.56 -2.37
N GLY A 35 -0.13 3.45 -3.04
CA GLY A 35 -1.04 2.80 -3.99
C GLY A 35 -2.34 2.34 -3.33
N PHE A 36 -2.25 1.84 -2.09
CA PHE A 36 -3.43 1.43 -1.33
C PHE A 36 -4.30 2.61 -0.92
N LEU A 37 -3.70 3.69 -0.40
CA LEU A 37 -4.44 4.89 0.00
C LEU A 37 -5.13 5.56 -1.20
N ASP A 38 -4.49 5.60 -2.38
CA ASP A 38 -5.13 6.10 -3.59
C ASP A 38 -6.31 5.23 -4.05
N HIS A 39 -6.24 3.91 -3.82
CA HIS A 39 -7.37 3.00 -4.07
C HIS A 39 -8.53 3.24 -3.09
N LEU A 40 -8.24 3.42 -1.81
CA LEU A 40 -9.26 3.75 -0.80
C LEU A 40 -9.93 5.10 -1.09
N ALA A 41 -9.14 6.10 -1.49
CA ALA A 41 -9.65 7.41 -1.86
C ALA A 41 -10.63 7.35 -3.05
N GLN A 42 -10.35 6.51 -4.06
CA GLN A 42 -11.27 6.29 -5.19
C GLN A 42 -12.61 5.67 -4.77
N ARG A 43 -12.64 4.98 -3.63
CA ARG A 43 -13.83 4.32 -3.08
C ARG A 43 -14.48 5.10 -1.94
N ASN A 44 -13.98 6.29 -1.62
CA ASN A 44 -14.40 7.09 -0.46
C ASN A 44 -14.33 6.32 0.86
N VAL A 45 -13.38 5.41 0.99
CA VAL A 45 -13.13 4.65 2.22
C VAL A 45 -12.00 5.36 2.98
N PRO A 46 -12.22 5.84 4.21
CA PRO A 46 -11.13 6.37 5.01
C PRO A 46 -10.27 5.21 5.54
N VAL A 47 -8.95 5.42 5.64
CA VAL A 47 -7.99 4.38 6.08
C VAL A 47 -8.29 3.79 7.46
N VAL A 48 -8.94 4.57 8.33
CA VAL A 48 -9.31 4.14 9.69
C VAL A 48 -10.48 3.16 9.72
N ASP A 49 -11.31 3.14 8.68
CA ASP A 49 -12.49 2.26 8.58
C ASP A 49 -12.24 1.07 7.64
N VAL A 50 -10.97 0.85 7.26
CA VAL A 50 -10.64 -0.21 6.32
C VAL A 50 -10.86 -1.57 6.95
N THR A 51 -11.53 -2.44 6.21
CA THR A 51 -11.82 -3.82 6.63
C THR A 51 -10.87 -4.80 5.95
N GLU A 52 -10.69 -5.98 6.55
CA GLU A 52 -9.88 -7.05 5.98
C GLU A 52 -10.35 -7.44 4.56
N ALA A 53 -11.67 -7.44 4.31
CA ALA A 53 -12.25 -7.72 3.00
C ALA A 53 -11.84 -6.68 1.94
N GLN A 54 -11.74 -5.40 2.30
CA GLN A 54 -11.28 -4.35 1.40
C GLN A 54 -9.78 -4.47 1.11
N VAL A 55 -9.00 -4.89 2.10
CA VAL A 55 -7.57 -5.19 1.92
C VAL A 55 -7.40 -6.37 0.97
N GLU A 56 -8.12 -7.47 1.17
CA GLU A 56 -8.08 -8.64 0.29
C GLU A 56 -8.47 -8.29 -1.15
N GLN A 57 -9.55 -7.51 -1.31
CA GLN A 57 -9.98 -7.04 -2.62
C GLN A 57 -8.90 -6.20 -3.32
N TYR A 58 -8.29 -5.25 -2.62
CA TYR A 58 -7.20 -4.45 -3.18
C TYR A 58 -6.02 -5.32 -3.61
N LEU A 59 -5.67 -6.33 -2.80
CA LEU A 59 -4.57 -7.23 -3.11
C LEU A 59 -4.85 -8.07 -4.37
N HIS A 60 -6.08 -8.54 -4.55
CA HIS A 60 -6.50 -9.22 -5.77
C HIS A 60 -6.36 -8.32 -7.00
N GLU A 61 -6.80 -7.07 -6.90
CA GLU A 61 -6.69 -6.09 -7.98
C GLU A 61 -5.22 -5.73 -8.28
N ALA A 62 -4.39 -5.55 -7.26
CA ALA A 62 -2.96 -5.27 -7.40
C ALA A 62 -2.22 -6.44 -8.06
N VAL A 63 -2.56 -7.68 -7.71
CA VAL A 63 -2.03 -8.90 -8.33
C VAL A 63 -2.44 -8.98 -9.81
N ALA A 64 -3.71 -8.70 -10.12
CA ALA A 64 -4.18 -8.67 -11.50
C ALA A 64 -3.49 -7.58 -12.33
N LEU A 65 -3.27 -6.39 -11.77
CA LEU A 65 -2.55 -5.31 -12.42
C LEU A 65 -1.07 -5.68 -12.65
N PHE A 66 -0.42 -6.32 -11.68
CA PHE A 66 0.94 -6.81 -11.81
C PHE A 66 1.06 -7.83 -12.94
N GLN A 67 0.14 -8.79 -13.01
CA GLN A 67 0.11 -9.79 -14.08
C GLN A 67 -0.05 -9.15 -15.46
N ARG A 68 -0.97 -8.18 -15.59
CA ARG A 68 -1.16 -7.44 -16.85
C ARG A 68 0.10 -6.70 -17.28
N ARG A 69 0.85 -6.15 -16.32
CA ARG A 69 2.07 -5.36 -16.61
C ARG A 69 3.30 -6.22 -16.89
N HIS A 70 3.44 -7.36 -16.23
CA HIS A 70 4.67 -8.15 -16.23
C HIS A 70 4.54 -9.54 -16.86
N GLY A 71 3.32 -9.94 -17.26
CA GLY A 71 3.06 -11.26 -17.86
C GLY A 71 3.28 -12.44 -16.90
N ARG A 72 3.45 -12.19 -15.60
CA ARG A 72 3.68 -13.22 -14.58
C ARG A 72 3.02 -12.85 -13.26
N PHE A 73 2.82 -13.85 -12.40
CA PHE A 73 2.37 -13.63 -11.03
C PHE A 73 3.49 -13.03 -10.16
N PRO A 74 3.13 -12.25 -9.12
CA PRO A 74 4.07 -11.92 -8.05
C PRO A 74 4.63 -13.20 -7.41
N GLY A 75 5.79 -13.07 -6.75
CA GLY A 75 6.32 -14.19 -5.96
C GLY A 75 5.35 -14.60 -4.84
N PRO A 76 5.46 -15.84 -4.33
CA PRO A 76 4.70 -16.26 -3.16
C PRO A 76 4.99 -15.33 -1.97
N ARG A 77 3.96 -15.10 -1.15
CA ARG A 77 4.07 -14.33 0.09
C ARG A 77 4.75 -15.14 1.18
#